data_AF-A0A7S2UHZ7-F1
#
_entry.id   AF-A0A7S2UHZ7-F1
#
_cell.length_a   1.000
_cell.length_b   1.000
_cell.length_c   1.000
_cell.angle_alpha   90.00
_cell.angle_beta   90.00
_cell.angle_gamma   90.00
#
_symmetry.space_group_name_H-M   'P 1'
#
loop_
_entity.id
_entity.type
_entity.pdbx_description
1 polymer ?
#
loop_
_entity_poly.entity_id
_entity_poly.type
_entity_poly.pdbx_seq_one_letter_code
_entity_poly.pdbx_strand_id
1 'polypeptide(L)'
;MTPFLFLQALRQLTFVEEHYWIRGTIFVLSVVCLFLAAALCILFPAVELRPIRDGTYNVGVVDVQLPVVFALDLLNKCNPEVVGKKETNGFVSVRILYPTRDAPGSVPYLDPKLAKLICAQLMKLGAPPPLKEFGWILHTWCLHNLPIRRNATPVDDETVPLVIFSHGLMGNANIYSHQGMSLASKGSCVLMINHSDGSSPIVEQQDGSIMHYNEEIIQLFKDKKEEVYKGKQNIDSLEAHMHFRGYIVSLLNLSIFVINLILLFDCNTY
;
A
#
# COMPACT_ATOMS: atom_id res chain seq x y z
N MET A 1 -13.91 14.22 19.85
CA MET A 1 -14.42 15.43 20.54
C MET A 1 -15.90 15.33 20.92
N THR A 2 -16.72 14.60 20.16
CA THR A 2 -18.17 14.43 20.40
C THR A 2 -18.55 13.99 21.83
N PRO A 3 -17.86 13.02 22.47
CA PRO A 3 -18.18 12.60 23.83
C PRO A 3 -17.92 13.70 24.87
N PHE A 4 -16.86 14.49 24.70
CA PHE A 4 -16.54 15.60 25.59
C PHE A 4 -17.57 16.73 25.49
N LEU A 5 -17.96 17.11 24.26
CA LEU A 5 -18.98 18.13 24.04
C LEU A 5 -20.34 17.72 24.62
N PHE A 6 -20.70 16.44 24.48
CA PHE A 6 -21.90 15.87 25.10
C PHE A 6 -21.85 15.94 26.64
N LEU A 7 -20.72 15.60 27.25
CA LEU A 7 -20.55 15.72 28.71
C LEU A 7 -20.60 17.18 29.19
N GLN A 8 -20.07 18.13 28.42
CA GLN A 8 -20.19 19.57 28.74
C GLN A 8 -21.63 20.06 28.57
N ALA A 9 -22.37 19.57 27.58
CA ALA A 9 -23.80 19.89 27.41
C ALA A 9 -24.64 19.33 28.56
N LEU A 10 -24.41 18.09 28.99
CA LEU A 10 -25.08 17.51 30.16
C LEU A 10 -24.85 18.30 31.44
N ARG A 11 -23.66 18.89 31.59
CA ARG A 11 -23.32 19.74 32.74
C ARG A 11 -24.19 21.01 32.83
N GLN A 12 -24.81 21.45 31.75
CA GLN A 12 -25.66 22.65 31.70
C GLN A 12 -27.13 22.38 32.06
N LEU A 13 -27.50 21.12 32.30
CA LEU A 13 -28.87 20.76 32.69
C LEU A 13 -29.10 21.05 34.17
N THR A 14 -30.20 21.73 34.50
CA THR A 14 -30.56 22.13 35.88
C THR A 14 -30.64 20.95 36.85
N PHE A 15 -31.19 19.81 36.43
CA PHE A 15 -31.23 18.56 37.21
C PHE A 15 -29.83 18.06 37.63
N VAL A 16 -28.78 18.35 36.84
CA VAL A 16 -27.40 17.95 37.15
C VAL A 16 -26.78 18.85 38.23
N GLU A 17 -27.24 20.10 38.35
CA GLU A 17 -26.78 21.01 39.40
C GLU A 17 -27.30 20.60 40.79
N GLU A 18 -28.53 20.08 40.85
CA GLU A 18 -29.17 19.64 42.11
C GLU A 18 -28.53 18.37 42.70
N HIS A 19 -27.91 17.53 41.87
CA HIS A 19 -27.34 16.25 42.28
C HIS A 19 -25.80 16.23 42.26
N TYR A 20 -25.20 16.48 43.42
CA TYR A 20 -23.73 16.50 43.61
C TYR A 20 -22.99 15.28 43.03
N TRP A 21 -23.53 14.07 43.19
CA TRP A 21 -22.92 12.84 42.68
C TRP A 21 -22.86 12.79 41.15
N ILE A 22 -23.90 13.29 40.48
CA ILE A 22 -23.97 13.32 39.00
C ILE A 22 -22.93 14.30 38.48
N ARG A 23 -22.83 15.48 39.10
CA ARG A 23 -21.82 16.50 38.77
C ARG A 23 -20.39 15.97 38.95
N GLY A 24 -20.12 15.27 40.06
CA GLY A 24 -18.82 14.64 40.31
C GLY A 24 -18.49 13.58 39.26
N THR A 25 -19.46 12.75 38.90
CA THR A 25 -19.29 11.71 37.87
C THR A 25 -19.00 12.32 36.49
N ILE A 26 -19.75 13.34 36.07
CA ILE A 26 -19.52 14.04 34.79
C ILE A 26 -18.13 14.68 34.78
N PHE A 27 -17.69 15.25 35.90
CA PHE A 27 -16.35 15.83 36.01
C PHE A 27 -15.26 14.77 35.83
N VAL A 28 -15.34 13.65 36.55
CA VAL A 28 -14.37 12.55 36.43
C VAL A 28 -14.35 12.00 35.00
N LEU A 29 -15.51 11.74 34.39
CA LEU A 29 -15.59 11.26 33.01
C LEU A 29 -14.99 12.26 32.02
N SER A 30 -15.21 13.56 32.22
CA SER A 30 -14.63 14.60 31.36
C SER A 30 -13.11 14.61 31.45
N VAL A 31 -12.56 14.49 32.67
CA VAL A 31 -11.11 14.40 32.90
C VAL A 31 -10.53 13.14 32.24
N VAL A 32 -11.17 11.99 32.43
CA VAL A 32 -10.78 10.72 31.77
C VAL A 32 -10.81 10.84 30.25
N CYS A 33 -11.86 11.43 29.66
CA CYS A 33 -11.93 11.66 28.22
C CYS A 33 -10.79 12.55 27.71
N LEU A 34 -10.42 13.59 28.47
CA LEU A 34 -9.33 14.49 28.08
C LEU A 34 -7.97 13.80 28.15
N PHE A 35 -7.70 13.05 29.23
CA PHE A 35 -6.48 12.25 29.34
C PHE A 35 -6.40 11.16 28.27
N LEU A 36 -7.50 10.46 28.01
CA LEU A 36 -7.55 9.44 26.96
C LEU A 36 -7.30 10.06 25.57
N ALA A 37 -7.90 11.22 25.28
CA ALA A 37 -7.64 11.92 24.02
C ALA A 37 -6.17 12.33 23.89
N ALA A 38 -5.56 12.88 24.93
CA ALA A 38 -4.14 13.23 24.95
C ALA A 38 -3.25 11.99 24.77
N ALA A 39 -3.55 10.91 25.49
CA ALA A 39 -2.83 9.63 25.39
C ALA A 39 -2.94 9.05 23.97
N LEU A 40 -4.12 9.11 23.35
CA LEU A 40 -4.31 8.64 21.97
C LEU A 40 -3.53 9.48 20.96
N CYS A 41 -3.44 10.80 21.13
CA CYS A 41 -2.60 11.65 20.26
C CYS A 41 -1.10 11.33 20.40
N ILE A 42 -0.65 10.92 21.60
CA ILE A 42 0.74 10.52 21.85
C ILE A 42 1.01 9.11 21.31
N LEU A 43 0.08 8.17 21.52
CA LEU A 43 0.19 6.78 21.09
C LEU A 43 0.03 6.61 19.58
N PHE A 44 -0.78 7.47 18.96
CA PHE A 44 -1.05 7.47 17.52
C PHE A 44 -0.74 8.87 16.95
N PRO A 45 0.53 9.27 16.90
CA PRO A 45 0.91 10.54 16.31
C PRO A 45 0.45 10.57 14.85
N ALA A 46 0.05 11.74 14.36
CA ALA A 46 -0.23 11.91 12.94
C ALA A 46 1.05 11.56 12.16
N VAL A 47 0.98 10.51 11.35
CA VAL A 47 2.11 10.11 10.50
C VAL A 47 2.23 11.14 9.40
N GLU A 48 3.21 12.03 9.53
CA GLU A 48 3.64 12.91 8.44
C GLU A 48 4.68 12.16 7.62
N LEU A 49 4.38 11.89 6.34
CA LEU A 49 5.44 11.48 5.41
C LEU A 49 6.38 12.67 5.25
N ARG A 50 7.66 12.46 5.55
CA ARG A 50 8.64 13.52 5.39
C ARG A 50 8.69 13.95 3.93
N PRO A 51 8.73 15.26 3.63
CA PRO A 51 8.97 15.71 2.27
C PRO A 51 10.35 15.21 1.84
N ILE A 52 10.43 14.70 0.62
CA ILE A 52 11.69 14.23 0.06
C ILE A 52 12.46 15.46 -0.38
N ARG A 53 13.49 15.81 0.39
CA ARG A 53 14.34 16.99 0.15
C ARG A 53 15.72 16.64 -0.38
N ASP A 54 16.04 15.35 -0.45
CA ASP A 54 17.40 14.87 -0.68
C ASP A 54 17.69 14.60 -2.17
N GLY A 55 16.70 14.76 -3.05
CA GLY A 55 16.80 14.52 -4.49
C GLY A 55 16.85 15.81 -5.32
N THR A 56 17.47 15.73 -6.49
CA THR A 56 17.59 16.84 -7.45
C THR A 56 16.36 17.00 -8.35
N TYR A 57 15.52 15.97 -8.45
CA TYR A 57 14.36 15.93 -9.33
C TYR A 57 13.05 15.94 -8.54
N ASN A 58 12.03 16.55 -9.12
CA ASN A 58 10.65 16.29 -8.72
C ASN A 58 10.24 14.90 -9.22
N VAL A 59 9.14 14.37 -8.68
CA VAL A 59 8.70 13.00 -9.00
C VAL A 59 7.39 13.01 -9.77
N GLY A 60 7.44 12.43 -10.96
CA GLY A 60 6.28 12.06 -11.77
C GLY A 60 5.74 10.70 -11.35
N VAL A 61 4.45 10.48 -11.54
CA VAL A 61 3.79 9.20 -11.31
C VAL A 61 2.86 8.83 -12.44
N VAL A 62 2.84 7.56 -12.81
CA VAL A 62 1.81 6.96 -13.65
C VAL A 62 1.44 5.59 -13.09
N ASP A 63 0.14 5.33 -13.00
CA ASP A 63 -0.41 4.02 -12.64
C ASP A 63 -0.91 3.36 -13.92
N VAL A 64 -0.39 2.18 -14.25
CA VAL A 64 -0.76 1.44 -15.47
C VAL A 64 -1.01 -0.02 -15.17
N GLN A 65 -1.82 -0.67 -16.00
CA GLN A 65 -1.99 -2.12 -15.97
C GLN A 65 -1.24 -2.72 -17.14
N LEU A 66 -0.21 -3.51 -16.85
CA LEU A 66 0.63 -4.11 -17.87
C LEU A 66 0.11 -5.50 -18.25
N PRO A 67 -0.10 -5.78 -19.55
CA PRO A 67 -0.43 -7.12 -20.01
C PRO A 67 0.74 -8.10 -19.81
N VAL A 68 0.47 -9.21 -19.15
CA VAL A 68 1.33 -10.40 -19.00
C VAL A 68 1.14 -11.35 -20.20
N VAL A 69 0.96 -10.81 -21.41
CA VAL A 69 0.69 -11.65 -22.59
C VAL A 69 1.93 -12.47 -23.00
N PHE A 70 3.13 -12.12 -22.51
CA PHE A 70 4.40 -12.74 -22.90
C PHE A 70 4.89 -13.90 -22.01
N ALA A 71 4.37 -14.04 -20.78
CA ALA A 71 4.86 -15.10 -19.89
C ALA A 71 4.41 -16.49 -20.36
N LEU A 72 3.24 -16.61 -21.01
CA LEU A 72 2.65 -17.89 -21.45
C LEU A 72 3.47 -18.60 -22.54
N ASP A 73 4.07 -17.87 -23.49
CA ASP A 73 4.93 -18.47 -24.53
C ASP A 73 6.30 -18.90 -23.99
N LEU A 74 6.81 -18.22 -22.95
CA LEU A 74 8.02 -18.63 -22.24
C LEU A 74 7.71 -19.77 -21.24
N LEU A 75 6.54 -19.77 -20.61
CA LEU A 75 6.01 -20.82 -19.72
C LEU A 75 5.86 -22.15 -20.45
N ASN A 76 5.27 -22.14 -21.65
CA ASN A 76 5.15 -23.32 -22.51
C ASN A 76 6.52 -23.94 -22.86
N LYS A 77 7.59 -23.13 -22.92
CA LYS A 77 8.96 -23.60 -23.18
C LYS A 77 9.68 -24.09 -21.92
N CYS A 78 9.36 -23.58 -20.74
CA CYS A 78 10.10 -23.88 -19.50
C CYS A 78 9.46 -24.96 -18.63
N ASN A 79 8.12 -25.05 -18.55
CA ASN A 79 7.45 -26.14 -17.81
C ASN A 79 5.98 -26.32 -18.25
N PRO A 80 5.68 -27.27 -19.17
CA PRO A 80 4.33 -27.47 -19.70
C PRO A 80 3.32 -28.04 -18.69
N GLU A 81 3.75 -28.53 -17.52
CA GLU A 81 2.84 -29.09 -16.50
C GLU A 81 2.21 -28.03 -15.58
N VAL A 82 2.80 -26.82 -15.49
CA VAL A 82 2.33 -25.74 -14.59
C VAL A 82 1.17 -24.94 -15.20
N VAL A 83 0.99 -24.99 -16.52
CA VAL A 83 -0.01 -24.19 -17.28
C VAL A 83 -1.43 -24.81 -17.21
N GLY A 84 -1.65 -25.74 -16.28
CA GLY A 84 -2.95 -26.34 -16.05
C GLY A 84 -3.91 -25.44 -15.27
N LYS A 85 -4.91 -24.87 -15.97
CA LYS A 85 -6.28 -24.53 -15.49
C LYS A 85 -6.62 -23.13 -14.93
N LYS A 86 -5.80 -22.09 -15.04
CA LYS A 86 -6.31 -20.72 -14.85
C LYS A 86 -6.06 -19.87 -16.08
N GLU A 87 -7.14 -19.49 -16.76
CA GLU A 87 -7.16 -18.35 -17.66
C GLU A 87 -6.80 -17.12 -16.84
N THR A 88 -5.51 -16.80 -16.77
CA THR A 88 -5.09 -15.50 -16.29
C THR A 88 -5.36 -14.53 -17.44
N ASN A 89 -6.42 -13.74 -17.34
CA ASN A 89 -6.52 -12.46 -18.06
C ASN A 89 -5.42 -11.56 -17.50
N GLY A 90 -4.17 -11.93 -17.82
CA GLY A 90 -2.99 -11.60 -17.02
C GLY A 90 -2.66 -10.15 -17.21
N PHE A 91 -3.15 -9.31 -16.32
CA PHE A 91 -2.71 -7.94 -16.17
C PHE A 91 -2.16 -7.78 -14.77
N VAL A 92 -1.13 -6.94 -14.65
CA VAL A 92 -0.63 -6.54 -13.34
C VAL A 92 -0.60 -5.03 -13.23
N SER A 93 -1.16 -4.58 -12.11
CA SER A 93 -1.16 -3.19 -11.71
C SER A 93 0.24 -2.80 -11.29
N VAL A 94 0.79 -1.79 -11.93
CA VAL A 94 2.08 -1.21 -11.57
C VAL A 94 1.95 0.29 -11.41
N ARG A 95 2.73 0.82 -10.48
CA ARG A 95 2.96 2.26 -10.32
C ARG A 95 4.38 2.56 -10.75
N ILE A 96 4.55 3.49 -11.68
CA ILE A 96 5.85 3.94 -12.13
C ILE A 96 6.08 5.34 -11.57
N LEU A 97 7.16 5.50 -10.80
CA LEU A 97 7.65 6.78 -10.32
C LEU A 97 8.91 7.13 -11.10
N TYR A 98 9.02 8.37 -11.57
CA TYR A 98 10.14 8.76 -12.43
C TYR A 98 10.56 10.21 -12.18
N PRO A 99 11.82 10.58 -12.44
CA PRO A 99 12.29 11.94 -12.33
C PRO A 99 11.58 12.84 -13.35
N THR A 100 11.20 14.05 -12.91
CA THR A 100 10.65 15.12 -13.74
C THR A 100 11.18 16.48 -13.27
N ARG A 101 11.15 17.47 -14.18
CA ARG A 101 11.39 18.88 -13.86
C ARG A 101 10.10 19.66 -13.62
N ASP A 102 8.94 19.06 -13.87
CA ASP A 102 7.66 19.70 -13.63
C ASP A 102 7.49 20.04 -12.15
N ALA A 103 6.74 21.11 -11.86
CA ALA A 103 6.42 21.49 -10.50
C ALA A 103 5.66 20.36 -9.76
N PRO A 104 5.95 20.10 -8.47
CA PRO A 104 5.32 19.03 -7.72
C PRO A 104 3.80 19.22 -7.68
N GLY A 105 3.08 18.11 -7.85
CA GLY A 105 1.63 18.05 -7.74
C GLY A 105 1.18 17.65 -6.33
N SER A 106 -0.09 17.27 -6.24
CA SER A 106 -0.69 16.71 -5.03
C SER A 106 -1.53 15.51 -5.44
N VAL A 107 -1.07 14.31 -5.09
CA VAL A 107 -1.75 13.05 -5.43
C VAL A 107 -2.13 12.33 -4.14
N PRO A 108 -3.36 11.81 -4.00
CA PRO A 108 -3.74 11.02 -2.82
C PRO A 108 -2.77 9.87 -2.56
N TYR A 109 -2.37 9.69 -1.30
CA TYR A 109 -1.47 8.61 -0.89
C TYR A 109 -2.06 7.22 -1.17
N LEU A 110 -3.34 7.04 -0.83
CA LEU A 110 -4.13 5.88 -1.21
C LEU A 110 -5.11 6.28 -2.32
N ASP A 111 -5.38 5.37 -3.26
CA ASP A 111 -6.44 5.58 -4.25
C ASP A 111 -7.78 5.81 -3.52
N PRO A 112 -8.45 6.96 -3.71
CA PRO A 112 -9.72 7.25 -3.04
C PRO A 112 -10.80 6.18 -3.21
N LYS A 113 -10.79 5.44 -4.35
CA LYS A 113 -11.73 4.34 -4.61
C LYS A 113 -11.50 3.15 -3.68
N LEU A 114 -10.23 2.82 -3.43
CA LEU A 114 -9.82 1.62 -2.71
C LEU A 114 -9.41 1.89 -1.26
N ALA A 115 -9.17 3.15 -0.89
CA ALA A 115 -8.57 3.54 0.38
C ALA A 115 -9.30 2.95 1.60
N LYS A 116 -10.65 2.98 1.61
CA LYS A 116 -11.44 2.41 2.70
C LYS A 116 -11.28 0.89 2.81
N LEU A 117 -11.25 0.18 1.68
CA LEU A 117 -11.06 -1.27 1.63
C LEU A 117 -9.65 -1.65 2.08
N ILE A 118 -8.64 -0.92 1.62
CA ILE A 118 -7.25 -1.11 2.04
C ILE A 118 -7.13 -0.92 3.55
N CYS A 119 -7.64 0.18 4.10
CA CYS A 119 -7.58 0.45 5.55
C CYS A 119 -8.33 -0.62 6.36
N ALA A 120 -9.51 -1.05 5.92
CA ALA A 120 -10.27 -2.10 6.60
C ALA A 120 -9.52 -3.44 6.60
N GLN A 121 -8.95 -3.83 5.45
CA GLN A 121 -8.19 -5.08 5.34
C GLN A 121 -6.91 -5.05 6.19
N LEU A 122 -6.17 -3.95 6.17
CA LEU A 122 -4.98 -3.77 7.00
C LEU A 122 -5.32 -3.85 8.49
N MET A 123 -6.43 -3.25 8.94
CA MET A 123 -6.87 -3.34 10.34
C MET A 123 -7.31 -4.76 10.72
N LYS A 124 -8.07 -5.45 9.85
CA LYS A 124 -8.53 -6.82 10.09
C LYS A 124 -7.36 -7.79 10.32
N LEU A 125 -6.29 -7.62 9.54
CA LEU A 125 -5.14 -8.51 9.54
C LEU A 125 -4.07 -8.11 10.56
N GLY A 126 -3.75 -6.82 10.66
CA GLY A 126 -2.63 -6.31 11.45
C GLY A 126 -2.97 -5.89 12.88
N ALA A 127 -4.22 -5.50 13.18
CA ALA A 127 -4.56 -4.99 14.51
C ALA A 127 -4.87 -6.14 15.49
N PRO A 128 -4.48 -6.03 16.78
CA PRO A 128 -4.89 -6.98 17.80
C PRO A 128 -6.38 -6.79 18.15
N PRO A 129 -7.13 -7.85 18.52
CA PRO A 129 -8.46 -7.68 19.09
C PRO A 129 -8.40 -6.80 20.37
N PRO A 130 -9.35 -5.87 20.58
CA PRO A 130 -10.56 -5.59 19.79
C PRO A 130 -10.38 -4.54 18.68
N LEU A 131 -9.16 -4.05 18.42
CA LEU A 131 -8.91 -2.93 17.49
C LEU A 131 -9.26 -3.24 16.02
N LYS A 132 -9.42 -4.51 15.66
CA LYS A 132 -9.75 -4.97 14.29
C LYS A 132 -11.00 -4.30 13.70
N GLU A 133 -12.01 -4.02 14.54
CA GLU A 133 -13.26 -3.40 14.13
C GLU A 133 -13.14 -1.89 13.87
N PHE A 134 -12.02 -1.28 14.29
CA PHE A 134 -11.82 0.16 14.25
C PHE A 134 -11.06 0.59 12.98
N GLY A 135 -11.60 0.20 11.81
CA GLY A 135 -11.05 0.52 10.48
C GLY A 135 -10.73 2.01 10.26
N TRP A 136 -11.46 2.89 10.95
CA TRP A 136 -11.28 4.35 10.91
C TRP A 136 -9.97 4.84 11.54
N ILE A 137 -9.25 4.02 12.32
CA ILE A 137 -7.95 4.42 12.89
C ILE A 137 -6.95 4.80 11.79
N LEU A 138 -7.01 4.12 10.64
CA LEU A 138 -6.18 4.42 9.46
C LEU A 138 -6.80 5.49 8.54
N HIS A 139 -7.89 6.16 8.94
CA HIS A 139 -8.53 7.18 8.11
C HIS A 139 -7.59 8.35 7.77
N THR A 140 -6.62 8.67 8.64
CA THR A 140 -5.63 9.71 8.38
C THR A 140 -4.81 9.43 7.12
N TRP A 141 -4.61 8.16 6.74
CA TRP A 141 -3.90 7.79 5.52
C TRP A 141 -4.70 8.17 4.27
N CYS A 142 -6.03 8.17 4.35
CA CYS A 142 -6.91 8.60 3.27
C CYS A 142 -6.87 10.12 3.04
N LEU A 143 -6.41 10.88 4.03
CA LEU A 143 -6.33 12.34 3.97
C LEU A 143 -4.96 12.84 3.49
N HIS A 144 -3.98 11.95 3.40
CA HIS A 144 -2.62 12.33 3.05
C HIS A 144 -2.43 12.43 1.53
N ASN A 145 -1.69 13.45 1.10
CA ASN A 145 -1.32 13.64 -0.30
C ASN A 145 0.20 13.60 -0.45
N LEU A 146 0.66 12.96 -1.51
CA LEU A 146 2.03 12.89 -1.93
C LEU A 146 2.38 14.11 -2.82
N PRO A 147 3.55 14.75 -2.62
CA PRO A 147 4.04 15.85 -3.44
C PRO A 147 4.60 15.35 -4.78
N ILE A 148 3.77 14.66 -5.57
CA ILE A 148 4.12 14.07 -6.88
C ILE A 148 3.14 14.53 -7.94
N ARG A 149 3.55 14.47 -9.21
CA ARG A 149 2.72 14.92 -10.33
C ARG A 149 2.31 13.75 -11.22
N ARG A 150 1.00 13.57 -11.42
CA ARG A 150 0.47 12.57 -12.37
C ARG A 150 0.80 12.96 -13.80
N ASN A 151 1.25 12.00 -14.59
CA ASN A 151 1.53 12.17 -16.04
C ASN A 151 2.43 13.38 -16.31
N ALA A 152 3.45 13.57 -15.49
CA ALA A 152 4.45 14.61 -15.67
C ALA A 152 5.32 14.30 -16.89
N THR A 153 5.96 15.32 -17.46
CA THR A 153 6.95 15.09 -18.52
C THR A 153 8.21 14.47 -17.88
N PRO A 154 8.67 13.28 -18.32
CA PRO A 154 9.94 12.71 -17.85
C PRO A 154 11.12 13.64 -18.18
N VAL A 155 12.23 13.52 -17.46
CA VAL A 155 13.47 14.23 -17.82
C VAL A 155 14.00 13.76 -19.17
N ASP A 156 14.56 14.69 -19.95
CA ASP A 156 15.08 14.44 -21.31
C ASP A 156 16.39 13.61 -21.34
N ASP A 157 16.91 13.16 -20.20
CA ASP A 157 18.14 12.35 -20.15
C ASP A 157 17.88 10.96 -20.76
N GLU A 158 18.70 10.57 -21.74
CA GLU A 158 18.45 9.41 -22.60
C GLU A 158 18.44 8.06 -21.85
N THR A 159 18.96 7.99 -20.61
CA THR A 159 18.92 6.77 -19.79
C THR A 159 18.81 7.09 -18.31
N VAL A 160 17.82 6.51 -17.63
CA VAL A 160 17.71 6.50 -16.16
C VAL A 160 17.78 5.07 -15.64
N PRO A 161 18.41 4.81 -14.48
CA PRO A 161 18.41 3.48 -13.89
C PRO A 161 16.97 3.07 -13.52
N LEU A 162 16.57 1.84 -13.88
CA LEU A 162 15.30 1.27 -13.47
C LEU A 162 15.50 0.46 -12.19
N VAL A 163 14.70 0.80 -11.18
CA VAL A 163 14.53 0.02 -9.96
C VAL A 163 13.18 -0.67 -10.03
N ILE A 164 13.18 -1.99 -9.88
CA ILE A 164 11.93 -2.73 -9.73
C ILE A 164 11.71 -3.02 -8.25
N PHE A 165 10.55 -2.61 -7.76
CA PHE A 165 10.15 -2.73 -6.36
C PHE A 165 8.99 -3.71 -6.22
N SER A 166 9.22 -4.76 -5.44
CA SER A 166 8.21 -5.74 -5.03
C SER A 166 7.82 -5.49 -3.58
N HIS A 167 6.53 -5.44 -3.30
CA HIS A 167 6.08 -5.30 -1.91
C HIS A 167 6.20 -6.63 -1.14
N GLY A 168 6.32 -6.54 0.17
CA GLY A 168 6.17 -7.68 1.07
C GLY A 168 4.71 -8.10 1.26
N LEU A 169 4.48 -9.14 2.08
CA LEU A 169 3.14 -9.61 2.43
C LEU A 169 2.31 -8.47 3.05
N MET A 170 1.04 -8.38 2.65
CA MET A 170 0.12 -7.31 3.08
C MET A 170 0.57 -5.90 2.63
N GLY A 171 1.56 -5.81 1.74
CA GLY A 171 2.01 -4.57 1.11
C GLY A 171 1.28 -4.26 -0.20
N ASN A 172 1.48 -3.05 -0.70
CA ASN A 172 1.12 -2.63 -2.06
C ASN A 172 2.02 -1.44 -2.46
N ALA A 173 1.96 -1.03 -3.73
CA ALA A 173 2.75 0.08 -4.25
C ALA A 173 2.50 1.41 -3.51
N ASN A 174 1.31 1.64 -2.96
CA ASN A 174 1.04 2.85 -2.20
C ASN A 174 1.86 2.90 -0.90
N ILE A 175 1.92 1.79 -0.16
CA ILE A 175 2.57 1.72 1.16
C ILE A 175 4.07 2.06 1.07
N TYR A 176 4.71 1.77 -0.07
CA TYR A 176 6.13 2.04 -0.30
C TYR A 176 6.40 3.31 -1.12
N SER A 177 5.40 4.19 -1.27
CA SER A 177 5.52 5.39 -2.11
C SER A 177 6.69 6.28 -1.69
N HIS A 178 6.96 6.41 -0.39
CA HIS A 178 8.07 7.24 0.10
C HIS A 178 9.44 6.71 -0.36
N GLN A 179 9.68 5.40 -0.29
CA GLN A 179 10.91 4.77 -0.77
C GLN A 179 11.07 4.96 -2.28
N GLY A 180 10.00 4.68 -3.04
CA GLY A 180 10.02 4.83 -4.49
C GLY A 180 10.23 6.29 -4.91
N MET A 181 9.58 7.24 -4.25
CA MET A 181 9.79 8.66 -4.51
C MET A 181 11.21 9.11 -4.15
N SER A 182 11.81 8.57 -3.09
CA SER A 182 13.18 8.93 -2.69
C SER A 182 14.19 8.53 -3.78
N LEU A 183 14.03 7.34 -4.34
CA LEU A 183 14.84 6.87 -5.47
C LEU A 183 14.56 7.68 -6.74
N ALA A 184 13.30 7.96 -7.05
CA ALA A 184 12.93 8.74 -8.23
C ALA A 184 13.47 10.17 -8.17
N SER A 185 13.43 10.81 -7.00
CA SER A 185 14.00 12.16 -6.80
C SER A 185 15.51 12.22 -7.02
N LYS A 186 16.21 11.08 -6.95
CA LYS A 186 17.66 10.95 -7.21
C LYS A 186 17.98 10.55 -8.65
N GLY A 187 16.97 10.47 -9.52
CA GLY A 187 17.15 10.22 -10.95
C GLY A 187 16.91 8.77 -11.39
N SER A 188 16.26 7.94 -10.57
CA SER A 188 15.89 6.57 -10.99
C SER A 188 14.44 6.48 -11.46
N CYS A 189 14.15 5.64 -12.45
CA CYS A 189 12.79 5.19 -12.70
C CYS A 189 12.48 4.05 -11.73
N VAL A 190 11.35 4.07 -11.02
CA VAL A 190 10.96 3.03 -10.06
C VAL A 190 9.64 2.41 -10.49
N LEU A 191 9.70 1.14 -10.86
CA LEU A 191 8.52 0.32 -11.18
C LEU A 191 8.09 -0.43 -9.93
N MET A 192 6.97 -0.05 -9.35
CA MET A 192 6.39 -0.68 -8.18
C MET A 192 5.27 -1.62 -8.60
N ILE A 193 5.42 -2.91 -8.30
CA ILE A 193 4.49 -3.95 -8.75
C ILE A 193 3.48 -4.26 -7.64
N ASN A 194 2.19 -4.32 -7.98
CA ASN A 194 1.15 -4.91 -7.14
C ASN A 194 0.90 -6.35 -7.59
N HIS A 195 1.17 -7.31 -6.73
CA HIS A 195 0.99 -8.73 -7.04
C HIS A 195 -0.48 -9.14 -6.99
N SER A 196 -0.93 -9.85 -8.03
CA SER A 196 -2.29 -10.44 -8.12
C SER A 196 -2.34 -11.89 -7.61
N ASP A 197 -1.47 -12.24 -6.66
CA ASP A 197 -1.32 -13.57 -6.06
C ASP A 197 -2.07 -13.71 -4.72
N GLY A 198 -2.77 -12.65 -4.28
CA GLY A 198 -3.44 -12.59 -2.98
C GLY A 198 -2.53 -12.20 -1.82
N SER A 199 -1.27 -11.81 -2.07
CA SER A 199 -0.36 -11.29 -1.05
C SER A 199 -0.61 -9.82 -0.69
N SER A 200 -1.19 -9.04 -1.61
CA SER A 200 -1.59 -7.64 -1.37
C SER A 200 -2.93 -7.56 -0.62
N PRO A 201 -3.18 -6.52 0.21
CA PRO A 201 -4.45 -6.33 0.89
C PRO A 201 -5.64 -6.32 -0.09
N ILE A 202 -5.48 -5.56 -1.17
CA ILE A 202 -6.49 -5.30 -2.19
C ILE A 202 -5.77 -5.03 -3.52
N VAL A 203 -6.24 -5.62 -4.61
CA VAL A 203 -5.80 -5.33 -5.98
C VAL A 203 -7.03 -5.17 -6.86
N GLU A 204 -7.12 -4.04 -7.58
CA GLU A 204 -8.11 -3.85 -8.64
C GLU A 204 -7.59 -4.49 -9.93
N GLN A 205 -8.40 -5.38 -10.50
CA GLN A 205 -8.12 -6.05 -11.76
C GLN A 205 -8.56 -5.20 -12.96
N GLN A 206 -8.23 -5.64 -14.17
CA GLN A 206 -8.57 -4.91 -15.40
C GLN A 206 -10.06 -4.77 -15.64
N ASP A 207 -10.84 -5.78 -15.27
CA ASP A 207 -12.30 -5.76 -15.37
C ASP A 207 -12.98 -4.92 -14.26
N GLY A 208 -12.18 -4.29 -13.38
CA GLY A 208 -12.66 -3.55 -12.22
C GLY A 208 -13.05 -4.45 -11.05
N SER A 209 -12.87 -5.77 -11.15
CA SER A 209 -13.06 -6.67 -10.01
C SER A 209 -11.97 -6.45 -8.96
N ILE A 210 -12.30 -6.75 -7.72
CA ILE A 210 -11.40 -6.54 -6.58
C ILE A 210 -10.94 -7.91 -6.07
N MET A 211 -9.63 -8.15 -6.16
CA MET A 211 -8.99 -9.27 -5.49
C MET A 211 -8.65 -8.87 -4.06
N HIS A 212 -9.10 -9.69 -3.11
CA HIS A 212 -8.80 -9.53 -1.69
C HIS A 212 -7.59 -10.38 -1.29
N TYR A 213 -6.94 -9.96 -0.21
CA TYR A 213 -5.92 -10.74 0.47
C TYR A 213 -6.38 -12.17 0.79
N ASN A 214 -5.51 -13.14 0.51
CA ASN A 214 -5.77 -14.55 0.79
C ASN A 214 -5.34 -14.93 2.22
N GLU A 215 -6.31 -15.04 3.14
CA GLU A 215 -6.07 -15.40 4.54
C GLU A 215 -5.47 -16.81 4.72
N GLU A 216 -5.67 -17.71 3.75
CA GLU A 216 -5.08 -19.06 3.80
C GLU A 216 -3.55 -19.02 3.83
N ILE A 217 -2.93 -18.01 3.20
CA ILE A 217 -1.47 -17.82 3.18
C ILE A 217 -0.95 -17.64 4.61
N ILE A 218 -1.64 -16.84 5.43
CA ILE A 218 -1.29 -16.64 6.85
C ILE A 218 -1.53 -17.91 7.64
N GLN A 219 -2.63 -18.61 7.38
CA GLN A 219 -2.95 -19.83 8.13
C GLN A 219 -1.89 -20.91 7.90
N LEU A 220 -1.40 -21.05 6.66
CA LEU A 220 -0.31 -21.96 6.33
C LEU A 220 0.99 -21.59 7.05
N PHE A 221 1.30 -20.29 7.16
CA PHE A 221 2.44 -19.80 7.92
C PHE A 221 2.29 -20.10 9.43
N LYS A 222 1.13 -19.79 10.02
CA LYS A 222 0.83 -20.02 11.45
C LYS A 222 0.87 -21.49 11.83
N ASP A 223 0.40 -22.37 10.94
CA ASP A 223 0.38 -23.81 11.13
C ASP A 223 1.79 -24.44 11.10
N LYS A 224 2.86 -23.64 10.90
CA LYS A 224 4.25 -24.11 10.71
C LYS A 224 4.38 -25.19 9.64
N LYS A 225 3.46 -25.22 8.67
CA LYS A 225 3.52 -26.12 7.52
C LYS A 225 4.51 -25.56 6.51
N GLU A 226 5.76 -25.38 6.95
CA GLU A 226 6.80 -24.71 6.19
C GLU A 226 7.01 -25.32 4.82
N GLU A 227 6.86 -26.63 4.64
CA GLU A 227 6.99 -27.27 3.32
C GLU A 227 5.80 -27.00 2.40
N VAL A 228 4.58 -26.91 2.93
CA VAL A 228 3.38 -26.58 2.15
C VAL A 228 3.33 -25.09 1.85
N TYR A 229 3.76 -24.27 2.82
CA TYR A 229 3.95 -22.83 2.67
C TYR A 229 5.06 -22.54 1.67
N LYS A 230 6.25 -23.14 1.79
CA LYS A 230 7.34 -23.04 0.80
C LYS A 230 6.93 -23.65 -0.54
N GLY A 231 6.10 -24.69 -0.57
CA GLY A 231 5.58 -25.27 -1.81
C GLY A 231 4.64 -24.31 -2.55
N LYS A 232 3.64 -23.74 -1.84
CA LYS A 232 2.75 -22.70 -2.37
C LYS A 232 3.51 -21.41 -2.68
N GLN A 233 4.33 -20.92 -1.75
CA GLN A 233 5.18 -19.76 -1.95
C GLN A 233 6.18 -20.01 -3.07
N ASN A 234 6.72 -21.21 -3.30
CA ASN A 234 7.55 -21.48 -4.47
C ASN A 234 6.73 -21.47 -5.74
N ILE A 235 5.49 -21.96 -5.75
CA ILE A 235 4.61 -21.85 -6.91
C ILE A 235 4.22 -20.39 -7.16
N ASP A 236 3.77 -19.67 -6.13
CA ASP A 236 3.33 -18.27 -6.18
C ASP A 236 4.52 -17.31 -6.40
N SER A 237 5.71 -17.61 -5.88
CA SER A 237 6.94 -16.83 -6.09
C SER A 237 7.65 -17.22 -7.38
N LEU A 238 7.49 -18.44 -7.88
CA LEU A 238 7.85 -18.81 -9.25
C LEU A 238 6.88 -18.14 -10.20
N GLU A 239 5.58 -18.12 -9.92
CA GLU A 239 4.57 -17.37 -10.67
C GLU A 239 4.91 -15.88 -10.63
N ALA A 240 5.21 -15.31 -9.46
CA ALA A 240 5.66 -13.93 -9.31
C ALA A 240 7.02 -13.67 -9.98
N HIS A 241 7.98 -14.60 -9.94
CA HIS A 241 9.26 -14.50 -10.68
C HIS A 241 9.06 -14.62 -12.19
N MET A 242 8.10 -15.44 -12.64
CA MET A 242 7.77 -15.65 -14.05
C MET A 242 7.00 -14.45 -14.58
N HIS A 243 6.08 -13.90 -13.78
CA HIS A 243 5.46 -12.60 -13.98
C HIS A 243 6.52 -11.51 -14.04
N PHE A 244 7.45 -11.47 -13.08
CA PHE A 244 8.57 -10.52 -13.00
C PHE A 244 9.48 -10.56 -14.23
N ARG A 245 9.85 -11.76 -14.67
CA ARG A 245 10.64 -11.98 -15.89
C ARG A 245 9.85 -11.60 -17.13
N GLY A 246 8.56 -11.92 -17.17
CA GLY A 246 7.61 -11.44 -18.17
C GLY A 246 7.53 -9.90 -18.20
N TYR A 247 7.53 -9.23 -17.04
CA TYR A 247 7.52 -7.76 -16.94
C TYR A 247 8.79 -7.15 -17.47
N ILE A 248 9.96 -7.69 -17.11
CA ILE A 248 11.24 -7.21 -17.65
C ILE A 248 11.23 -7.34 -19.18
N VAL A 249 10.76 -8.45 -19.73
CA VAL A 249 10.68 -8.64 -21.20
C VAL A 249 9.67 -7.69 -21.85
N SER A 250 8.48 -7.52 -21.27
CA SER A 250 7.48 -6.57 -21.77
C SER A 250 7.98 -5.12 -21.70
N LEU A 251 8.68 -4.73 -20.63
CA LEU A 251 9.27 -3.40 -20.47
C LEU A 251 10.44 -3.14 -21.42
N LEU A 252 11.27 -4.14 -21.67
CA LEU A 252 12.36 -4.02 -22.66
C LEU A 252 11.84 -3.96 -24.10
N ASN A 253 10.68 -4.55 -24.39
CA ASN A 253 10.02 -4.48 -25.70
C ASN A 253 9.19 -3.20 -25.91
N LEU A 254 8.70 -2.57 -24.83
CA LEU A 254 8.17 -1.20 -24.86
C LEU A 254 9.36 -0.24 -24.94
N SER A 255 9.82 0.05 -26.16
CA SER A 255 10.97 0.90 -26.50
C SER A 255 10.82 2.35 -25.99
N ILE A 256 10.83 2.55 -24.68
CA ILE A 256 10.61 3.87 -24.06
C ILE A 256 11.86 4.36 -23.32
N PHE A 257 12.77 3.50 -22.84
CA PHE A 257 14.07 3.96 -22.31
C PHE A 257 15.13 2.86 -22.48
N VAL A 258 16.37 3.25 -22.84
CA VAL A 258 17.53 2.36 -22.70
C VAL A 258 17.83 2.28 -21.19
N ILE A 259 17.45 1.16 -20.57
CA ILE A 259 17.37 0.99 -19.12
C ILE A 259 18.61 0.26 -18.57
N ASN A 260 19.28 0.85 -17.58
CA ASN A 260 20.22 0.13 -16.71
C ASN A 260 19.46 -0.43 -15.49
N LEU A 261 19.43 -1.74 -15.30
CA LEU A 261 18.61 -2.42 -14.29
C LEU A 261 19.32 -2.50 -12.93
N ILE A 262 18.67 -2.03 -11.87
CA ILE A 262 19.08 -2.21 -10.47
C ILE A 262 17.96 -2.93 -9.72
N LEU A 263 18.24 -4.09 -9.14
CA LEU A 263 17.26 -4.89 -8.40
C LEU A 263 17.43 -4.67 -6.88
N LEU A 264 16.35 -4.26 -6.21
CA LEU A 264 16.29 -4.15 -4.75
C LEU A 264 15.18 -5.08 -4.23
N PHE A 265 15.58 -6.15 -3.55
CA PHE A 265 14.67 -7.05 -2.84
C PHE A 265 14.72 -6.73 -1.34
N ASP A 266 13.56 -6.42 -0.75
CA ASP A 266 13.43 -6.38 0.71
C ASP A 266 13.09 -7.79 1.21
N CYS A 267 14.13 -8.58 1.47
CA CYS A 267 14.01 -9.95 1.98
C CYS A 267 14.13 -10.02 3.52
N ASN A 268 14.08 -8.88 4.23
CA ASN A 268 14.40 -8.79 5.65
C ASN A 268 13.17 -8.66 6.56
N THR A 269 12.16 -9.50 6.34
CA THR A 269 11.17 -9.84 7.36
C THR A 269 10.94 -11.34 7.33
N TYR A 270 11.78 -12.03 8.11
CA TYR A 270 11.72 -13.46 8.43
C TYR A 270 10.65 -13.74 9.49
#